data_AF-A0A498T1L9-F1
#
_entry.id   AF-A0A498T1L9-F1
#
_cell.length_a   1.000
_cell.length_b   1.000
_cell.length_c   1.000
_cell.angle_alpha   90.00
_cell.angle_beta   90.00
_cell.angle_gamma   90.00
#
_symmetry.space_group_name_H-M   'P 1'
#
loop_
_entity.id
_entity.type
_entity.pdbx_description
1 polymer ?
#
loop_
_entity_poly.entity_id
_entity_poly.type
_entity_poly.pdbx_seq_one_letter_code
_entity_poly.pdbx_strand_id
1 'polypeptide(L)'
;MAVLVWTKYGKALIKKLHVSPDGFLQLVLQLAFYRNQKKFALTYEASTTRLFREGRTETVRSCSSYSCDFVHAMLDSNRTREARLKLLHVACDYHQTMYRDAMCGKGVDRHLFALYIVMRYLKFKSPFLERIFPPTFLLSTSQTPLNQCGEEVKYANLDLHKFATAGGGFGPVADNGYGVSYIIIGEDMLSFHISSKHSAHNTSSVGLRDDIVKSLEDMGLLLQG
;
A
#
# COMPACT_ATOMS: atom_id res chain seq x y z
N MET A 1 7.88 5.45 -15.43
CA MET A 1 6.68 5.94 -14.72
C MET A 1 5.45 5.52 -15.50
N ALA A 2 4.35 5.18 -14.81
CA ALA A 2 3.08 4.82 -15.41
C ALA A 2 1.94 5.32 -14.51
N VAL A 3 0.79 5.63 -15.12
CA VAL A 3 -0.43 6.03 -14.40
C VAL A 3 -1.55 5.07 -14.78
N LEU A 4 -2.38 4.72 -13.81
CA LEU A 4 -3.60 3.95 -13.99
C LEU A 4 -4.77 4.74 -13.41
N VAL A 5 -5.83 4.89 -14.20
CA VAL A 5 -7.14 5.32 -13.72
C VAL A 5 -8.10 4.16 -13.89
N TRP A 6 -8.70 3.72 -12.79
CA TRP A 6 -9.58 2.57 -12.72
C TRP A 6 -10.98 3.02 -12.35
N THR A 7 -11.96 2.68 -13.19
CA THR A 7 -13.36 3.12 -13.06
C THR A 7 -14.35 1.96 -13.08
N LYS A 8 -13.89 0.70 -13.07
CA LYS A 8 -14.82 -0.46 -13.05
C LYS A 8 -15.47 -0.64 -11.68
N TYR A 9 -14.80 -0.22 -10.61
CA TYR A 9 -15.32 -0.15 -9.25
C TYR A 9 -14.40 0.73 -8.37
N GLY A 10 -14.91 1.14 -7.21
CA GLY A 10 -14.14 1.87 -6.21
C GLY A 10 -14.59 1.54 -4.79
N LYS A 11 -14.39 2.49 -3.87
CA LYS A 11 -14.60 2.26 -2.43
C LYS A 11 -16.02 1.84 -2.08
N ALA A 12 -17.06 2.27 -2.80
CA ALA A 12 -18.44 1.89 -2.51
C ALA A 12 -18.65 0.38 -2.64
N LEU A 13 -18.10 -0.22 -3.70
CA LEU A 13 -18.22 -1.66 -3.91
C LEU A 13 -17.31 -2.43 -2.94
N ILE A 14 -16.08 -1.95 -2.71
CA ILE A 14 -15.15 -2.57 -1.76
C ILE A 14 -15.77 -2.63 -0.35
N LYS A 15 -16.44 -1.56 0.09
CA LYS A 15 -17.10 -1.50 1.40
C LYS A 15 -18.22 -2.53 1.58
N LYS A 16 -18.82 -3.06 0.51
CA LYS A 16 -19.81 -4.14 0.61
C LYS A 16 -19.20 -5.45 1.12
N LEU A 17 -17.89 -5.64 0.95
CA LEU A 17 -17.16 -6.74 1.58
C LEU A 17 -16.79 -6.44 3.04
N HIS A 18 -17.28 -5.37 3.66
CA HIS A 18 -16.96 -5.03 5.06
C HIS A 18 -15.45 -4.96 5.38
N VAL A 19 -14.62 -4.56 4.41
CA VAL A 19 -13.19 -4.34 4.59
C VAL A 19 -12.81 -2.88 4.32
N SER A 20 -11.64 -2.47 4.84
CA SER A 20 -11.05 -1.17 4.51
C SER A 20 -10.79 -1.05 3.01
N PRO A 21 -11.21 0.03 2.34
CA PRO A 21 -10.76 0.32 0.98
C PRO A 21 -9.23 0.37 0.88
N ASP A 22 -8.58 0.98 1.85
CA ASP A 22 -7.12 1.08 1.88
C ASP A 22 -6.43 -0.29 2.03
N GLY A 23 -6.88 -1.10 3.00
CA GLY A 23 -6.38 -2.47 3.19
C GLY A 23 -6.62 -3.37 1.97
N PHE A 24 -7.77 -3.23 1.31
CA PHE A 24 -8.05 -3.93 0.05
C PHE A 24 -7.04 -3.54 -1.04
N LEU A 25 -6.77 -2.24 -1.21
CA LEU A 25 -5.79 -1.77 -2.22
C LEU A 25 -4.36 -2.20 -1.87
N GLN A 26 -3.99 -2.22 -0.59
CA GLN A 26 -2.70 -2.78 -0.16
C GLN A 26 -2.57 -4.25 -0.56
N LEU A 27 -3.64 -5.05 -0.43
CA LEU A 27 -3.64 -6.44 -0.89
C LEU A 27 -3.63 -6.59 -2.43
N VAL A 28 -4.27 -5.68 -3.17
CA VAL A 28 -4.11 -5.57 -4.63
C VAL A 28 -2.63 -5.40 -4.98
N LEU A 29 -1.93 -4.50 -4.28
CA LEU A 29 -0.51 -4.23 -4.51
C LEU A 29 0.38 -5.43 -4.12
N GLN A 30 0.07 -6.14 -3.03
CA GLN A 30 0.78 -7.37 -2.67
C GLN A 30 0.61 -8.46 -3.76
N LEU A 31 -0.61 -8.64 -4.26
CA LEU A 31 -0.90 -9.61 -5.33
C LEU A 31 -0.19 -9.25 -6.64
N ALA A 32 -0.25 -7.98 -7.05
CA ALA A 32 0.42 -7.48 -8.25
C ALA A 32 1.94 -7.62 -8.14
N PHE A 33 2.53 -7.24 -7.00
CA PHE A 33 3.97 -7.36 -6.78
C PHE A 33 4.41 -8.83 -6.81
N TYR A 34 3.68 -9.74 -6.17
CA TYR A 34 4.03 -11.16 -6.20
C TYR A 34 3.91 -11.76 -7.61
N ARG A 35 2.91 -11.35 -8.40
CA ARG A 35 2.80 -11.74 -9.82
C ARG A 35 4.03 -11.31 -10.62
N ASN A 36 4.47 -10.08 -10.39
CA ASN A 36 5.57 -9.45 -11.11
C ASN A 36 6.94 -10.02 -10.70
N GLN A 37 7.19 -10.12 -9.39
CA GLN A 37 8.52 -10.41 -8.82
C GLN A 37 8.68 -11.85 -8.32
N LYS A 38 7.59 -12.63 -8.24
CA LYS A 38 7.56 -14.04 -7.77
C LYS A 38 8.12 -14.25 -6.37
N LYS A 39 8.13 -13.20 -5.55
CA LYS A 39 8.57 -13.23 -4.15
C LYS A 39 7.80 -12.19 -3.35
N PHE A 40 7.71 -12.42 -2.05
CA PHE A 40 7.33 -11.39 -1.10
C PHE A 40 8.54 -10.53 -0.75
N ALA A 41 8.28 -9.25 -0.45
CA ALA A 41 9.30 -8.31 -0.04
C ALA A 41 8.75 -7.35 1.01
N LEU A 42 9.66 -6.70 1.75
CA LEU A 42 9.28 -5.63 2.65
C LEU A 42 8.54 -4.54 1.85
N THR A 43 7.33 -4.24 2.32
CA THR A 43 6.49 -3.19 1.77
C THR A 43 6.37 -2.08 2.80
N TYR A 44 6.72 -0.86 2.39
CA TYR A 44 6.50 0.34 3.17
C TYR A 44 5.14 0.93 2.78
N GLU A 45 4.34 1.30 3.76
CA GLU A 45 3.20 2.20 3.61
C GLU A 45 3.33 3.36 4.60
N ALA A 46 3.13 4.58 4.11
CA ALA A 46 3.13 5.77 4.96
C ALA A 46 1.83 5.83 5.79
N SER A 47 1.96 5.84 7.12
CA SER A 47 0.85 6.14 8.02
C SER A 47 1.12 7.44 8.77
N THR A 48 0.10 8.28 8.91
CA THR A 48 0.20 9.59 9.57
C THR A 48 0.20 9.47 11.09
N THR A 49 1.08 10.20 11.77
CA THR A 49 1.09 10.29 13.24
C THR A 49 0.59 11.64 13.76
N ARG A 50 -0.25 12.33 12.98
CA ARG A 50 -0.79 13.67 13.29
C ARG A 50 -1.66 13.77 14.57
N LEU A 51 -1.91 12.65 15.26
CA LEU A 51 -2.47 12.65 16.61
C LEU A 51 -1.47 13.21 17.65
N PHE A 52 -0.18 13.21 17.34
CA PHE A 52 0.88 13.76 18.17
C PHE A 52 1.32 15.14 17.66
N ARG A 53 1.71 16.03 18.57
CA ARG A 53 2.29 17.33 18.21
C ARG A 53 3.53 17.12 17.33
N GLU A 54 3.60 17.83 16.22
CA GLU A 54 4.68 17.69 15.21
C GLU A 54 4.79 16.29 14.58
N GLY A 55 3.77 15.43 14.77
CA GLY A 55 3.71 14.10 14.19
C GLY A 55 3.77 14.14 12.67
N ARG A 56 4.67 13.34 12.10
CA ARG A 56 4.83 13.17 10.65
C ARG A 56 4.29 11.81 10.24
N THR A 57 5.16 10.81 10.14
CA THR A 57 4.80 9.48 9.63
C THR A 57 5.43 8.36 10.43
N GLU A 58 4.73 7.24 10.46
CA GLU A 58 5.22 5.91 10.82
C GLU A 58 5.06 4.97 9.60
N THR A 59 5.68 3.79 9.64
CA THR A 59 5.58 2.75 8.62
C THR A 59 4.56 1.70 9.01
N VAL A 60 3.62 1.42 8.10
CA VAL A 60 2.85 0.19 8.09
C VAL A 60 3.55 -0.80 7.16
N ARG A 61 3.73 -2.03 7.65
CA ARG A 61 4.37 -3.11 6.89
C ARG A 61 3.29 -3.97 6.24
N SER A 62 2.79 -3.53 5.08
CA SER A 62 1.64 -4.17 4.40
C SER A 62 1.89 -5.63 4.01
N CYS A 63 3.15 -6.02 3.83
CA CYS A 63 3.54 -7.41 3.65
C CYS A 63 3.65 -8.12 5.02
N SER A 64 2.68 -8.99 5.29
CA SER A 64 2.55 -9.80 6.51
C SER A 64 2.28 -11.26 6.13
N SER A 65 2.36 -12.18 7.10
CA SER A 65 1.95 -13.58 6.87
C SER A 65 0.52 -13.67 6.34
N TYR A 66 -0.40 -12.88 6.87
CA TYR A 66 -1.81 -12.87 6.44
C TYR A 66 -1.99 -12.37 5.00
N SER A 67 -1.25 -11.33 4.59
CA SER A 67 -1.28 -10.89 3.19
C SER A 67 -0.68 -11.95 2.26
N CYS A 68 0.37 -12.64 2.69
CA CYS A 68 0.99 -13.73 1.92
C CYS A 68 0.02 -14.89 1.71
N ASP A 69 -0.67 -15.32 2.77
CA ASP A 69 -1.67 -16.39 2.71
C ASP A 69 -2.81 -16.02 1.75
N PHE A 70 -3.31 -14.78 1.81
CA PHE A 70 -4.30 -14.27 0.87
C PHE A 70 -3.79 -14.29 -0.58
N VAL A 71 -2.58 -13.78 -0.83
CA VAL A 71 -1.98 -13.75 -2.17
C VAL A 71 -1.84 -15.17 -2.74
N HIS A 72 -1.36 -16.12 -1.93
CA HIS A 72 -1.28 -17.52 -2.34
C HIS A 72 -2.66 -18.09 -2.68
N ALA A 73 -3.68 -17.83 -1.85
CA ALA A 73 -5.03 -18.32 -2.11
C ALA A 73 -5.69 -17.70 -3.36
N MET A 74 -5.35 -16.45 -3.69
CA MET A 74 -5.80 -15.80 -4.94
C MET A 74 -5.17 -16.41 -6.19
N LEU A 75 -3.97 -16.97 -6.09
CA LEU A 75 -3.24 -17.58 -7.20
C LEU A 75 -3.49 -19.09 -7.32
N ASP A 76 -4.06 -19.73 -6.30
CA ASP A 76 -4.40 -21.15 -6.29
C ASP A 76 -5.77 -21.38 -6.96
N SER A 77 -5.76 -22.09 -8.09
CA SER A 77 -6.97 -22.43 -8.86
C SER A 77 -7.93 -23.36 -8.11
N ASN A 78 -7.44 -24.07 -7.09
CA ASN A 78 -8.25 -25.00 -6.30
C ASN A 78 -8.98 -24.32 -5.13
N ARG A 79 -8.75 -23.02 -4.90
CA ARG A 79 -9.41 -22.27 -3.82
C ARG A 79 -10.76 -21.72 -4.28
N THR A 80 -11.78 -21.93 -3.45
CA THR A 80 -13.10 -21.36 -3.66
C THR A 80 -13.11 -19.85 -3.36
N ARG A 81 -14.15 -19.17 -3.85
CA ARG A 81 -14.36 -17.74 -3.57
C ARG A 81 -14.49 -17.47 -2.07
N GLU A 82 -15.19 -18.32 -1.35
CA GLU A 82 -15.43 -18.20 0.09
C GLU A 82 -14.13 -18.32 0.88
N ALA A 83 -13.25 -19.25 0.50
CA ALA A 83 -11.93 -19.39 1.11
C ALA A 83 -11.06 -18.15 0.88
N ARG A 84 -11.09 -17.59 -0.33
CA ARG A 84 -10.38 -16.34 -0.67
C ARG A 84 -10.93 -15.14 0.10
N LEU A 85 -12.25 -15.01 0.22
CA LEU A 85 -12.91 -13.97 1.01
C LEU A 85 -12.53 -14.05 2.49
N LYS A 86 -12.53 -15.25 3.07
CA LYS A 86 -12.12 -15.43 4.48
C LYS A 86 -10.69 -14.92 4.71
N LEU A 87 -9.77 -15.23 3.81
CA LEU A 87 -8.38 -14.76 3.91
C LEU A 87 -8.25 -13.25 3.63
N LEU A 88 -9.07 -12.71 2.71
CA LEU A 88 -9.15 -11.27 2.46
C LEU A 88 -9.53 -10.52 3.74
N HIS A 89 -10.58 -10.97 4.44
CA HIS A 89 -11.02 -10.35 5.70
C HIS A 89 -9.91 -10.36 6.75
N VAL A 90 -9.31 -11.54 7.00
CA VAL A 90 -8.22 -11.68 7.99
C VAL A 90 -7.04 -10.75 7.65
N ALA A 91 -6.63 -10.69 6.39
CA ALA A 91 -5.52 -9.85 5.97
C ALA A 91 -5.84 -8.34 6.07
N CYS A 92 -7.06 -7.93 5.69
CA CYS A 92 -7.53 -6.55 5.81
C CYS A 92 -7.68 -6.11 7.27
N ASP A 93 -8.19 -6.96 8.15
CA ASP A 93 -8.38 -6.66 9.57
C ASP A 93 -7.03 -6.50 10.29
N TYR A 94 -6.07 -7.37 9.94
CA TYR A 94 -4.71 -7.27 10.44
C TYR A 94 -4.02 -5.99 9.94
N HIS A 95 -4.15 -5.68 8.65
CA HIS A 95 -3.65 -4.44 8.07
C HIS A 95 -4.23 -3.20 8.76
N GLN A 96 -5.54 -3.14 8.97
CA GLN A 96 -6.18 -2.05 9.73
C GLN A 96 -5.64 -1.92 11.15
N THR A 97 -5.40 -3.05 11.82
CA THR A 97 -4.84 -3.05 13.18
C THR A 97 -3.45 -2.43 13.20
N MET A 98 -2.56 -2.86 12.28
CA MET A 98 -1.25 -2.25 12.12
C MET A 98 -1.33 -0.76 11.79
N TYR A 99 -2.27 -0.36 10.93
CA TYR A 99 -2.45 1.03 10.56
C TYR A 99 -2.86 1.90 11.76
N ARG A 100 -3.82 1.43 12.57
CA ARG A 100 -4.22 2.09 13.82
C ARG A 100 -3.08 2.17 14.83
N ASP A 101 -2.32 1.09 14.98
CA ASP A 101 -1.18 1.06 15.90
C ASP A 101 -0.08 2.05 15.46
N ALA A 102 0.23 2.10 14.15
CA ALA A 102 1.16 3.07 13.59
C ALA A 102 0.70 4.52 13.83
N MET A 103 -0.57 4.83 13.56
CA MET A 103 -1.14 6.16 13.82
C MET A 103 -1.05 6.57 15.30
N CYS A 104 -1.22 5.62 16.21
CA CYS A 104 -1.17 5.80 17.65
C CYS A 104 0.24 5.65 18.25
N GLY A 105 1.29 5.72 17.42
CA GLY A 105 2.69 5.72 17.89
C GLY A 105 3.17 4.38 18.45
N LYS A 106 2.48 3.28 18.11
CA LYS A 106 2.86 1.90 18.48
C LYS A 106 3.59 1.17 17.35
N GLY A 107 3.87 1.85 16.24
CA GLY A 107 4.74 1.32 15.19
C GLY A 107 6.19 1.18 15.66
N VAL A 108 6.95 0.36 14.95
CA VAL A 108 8.30 -0.05 15.37
C VAL A 108 9.40 0.60 14.53
N ASP A 109 9.12 0.99 13.29
CA ASP A 109 10.13 1.43 12.33
C ASP A 109 10.80 2.76 12.75
N ARG A 110 10.03 3.78 13.16
CA ARG A 110 10.63 5.03 13.66
C ARG A 110 11.38 4.84 14.98
N HIS A 111 10.89 3.97 15.86
CA HIS A 111 11.57 3.65 17.11
C HIS A 111 12.92 2.97 16.84
N LEU A 112 12.96 1.93 16.01
CA LEU A 112 14.21 1.26 15.63
C LEU A 112 15.17 2.21 14.91
N PHE A 113 14.65 3.11 14.07
CA PHE A 113 15.47 4.12 13.41
C PHE A 113 16.10 5.09 14.41
N ALA A 114 15.37 5.55 15.42
CA ALA A 114 15.92 6.39 16.48
C ALA A 114 17.06 5.68 17.24
N LEU A 115 16.87 4.40 17.60
CA LEU A 115 17.92 3.58 18.22
C LEU A 115 19.15 3.43 17.32
N TYR A 116 18.95 3.23 16.02
CA TYR A 116 20.03 3.17 15.05
C TYR A 116 20.80 4.50 14.97
N ILE A 117 20.12 5.64 14.94
CA ILE A 117 20.78 6.95 14.96
C ILE A 117 21.58 7.18 16.23
N VAL A 118 21.02 6.85 17.41
CA VAL A 118 21.73 6.95 18.70
C VAL A 118 22.95 6.04 18.73
N MET A 119 22.83 4.79 18.27
CA MET A 119 23.95 3.86 18.16
C MET A 119 25.08 4.45 17.29
N ARG A 120 24.74 5.00 16.12
CA ARG A 120 25.71 5.64 15.21
C ARG A 120 26.39 6.85 15.85
N TYR A 121 25.63 7.69 16.57
CA TYR A 121 26.14 8.86 17.27
C TYR A 121 27.13 8.50 18.39
N LEU A 122 26.76 7.52 19.22
CA LEU A 122 27.58 7.02 20.32
C LEU A 122 28.72 6.10 19.88
N LYS A 123 28.80 5.78 18.58
CA LYS A 123 29.79 4.85 17.99
C LYS A 123 29.76 3.46 18.63
N PHE A 124 28.59 3.02 19.09
CA PHE A 124 28.38 1.66 19.56
C PHE A 124 28.17 0.70 18.39
N LYS A 125 28.44 -0.58 18.64
CA LYS A 125 28.13 -1.67 17.71
C LYS A 125 26.90 -2.40 18.19
N SER A 126 26.00 -2.70 17.26
CA SER A 126 24.84 -3.56 17.52
C SER A 126 24.66 -4.48 16.33
N PRO A 127 25.02 -5.77 16.46
CA PRO A 127 24.84 -6.74 15.38
C PRO A 127 23.39 -6.79 14.87
N PHE A 128 22.42 -6.54 15.75
CA PHE A 128 21.02 -6.48 15.37
C PHE A 128 20.70 -5.26 14.50
N LEU A 129 21.03 -4.04 14.95
CA LEU A 129 20.69 -2.81 14.23
C LEU A 129 21.48 -2.69 12.92
N GLU A 130 22.75 -3.10 12.93
CA GLU A 130 23.59 -3.17 11.72
C GLU A 130 23.04 -4.14 10.67
N ARG A 131 22.37 -5.22 11.09
CA ARG A 131 21.75 -6.17 10.18
C ARG A 131 20.47 -5.65 9.53
N ILE A 132 19.67 -4.87 10.26
CA ILE A 132 18.34 -4.44 9.78
C ILE A 132 18.34 -3.06 9.11
N PHE A 133 19.40 -2.26 9.25
CA PHE A 133 19.52 -0.93 8.65
C PHE A 133 20.60 -0.83 7.57
N PRO A 134 20.34 -0.06 6.49
CA PRO A 134 19.06 0.53 6.12
C PRO A 134 18.07 -0.56 5.63
N PRO A 135 16.77 -0.49 6.00
CA PRO A 135 15.79 -1.43 5.49
C PRO A 135 15.63 -1.26 3.98
N THR A 136 15.58 -2.37 3.24
CA THR A 136 15.35 -2.35 1.79
C THR A 136 13.88 -2.65 1.50
N PHE A 137 13.08 -1.59 1.30
CA PHE A 137 11.69 -1.72 0.86
C PHE A 137 11.64 -1.80 -0.66
N LEU A 138 11.34 -2.98 -1.21
CA LEU A 138 11.22 -3.17 -2.66
C LEU A 138 9.88 -2.65 -3.21
N LEU A 139 8.91 -2.41 -2.33
CA LEU A 139 7.67 -1.74 -2.65
C LEU A 139 7.43 -0.65 -1.60
N SER A 140 7.36 0.60 -2.04
CA SER A 140 7.00 1.74 -1.20
C SER A 140 5.68 2.32 -1.69
N THR A 141 4.72 2.45 -0.79
CA THR A 141 3.34 2.80 -1.09
C THR A 141 2.87 4.01 -0.26
N SER A 142 1.93 4.77 -0.80
CA SER A 142 1.22 5.81 -0.04
C SER A 142 -0.17 5.99 -0.61
N GLN A 143 -1.18 5.90 0.27
CA GLN A 143 -2.47 6.51 -0.04
C GLN A 143 -2.30 8.04 0.04
N THR A 144 -2.70 8.76 -1.00
CA THR A 144 -2.85 10.22 -0.91
C THR A 144 -4.31 10.52 -0.58
N PRO A 145 -4.61 10.92 0.67
CA PRO A 145 -5.98 11.25 1.04
C PRO A 145 -6.40 12.55 0.35
N LEU A 146 -7.68 12.62 0.01
CA LEU A 146 -8.33 13.84 -0.44
C LEU A 146 -8.85 14.63 0.77
N ASN A 147 -9.01 15.94 0.63
CA ASN A 147 -9.57 16.83 1.64
C ASN A 147 -8.66 17.05 2.87
N GLN A 148 -7.35 17.17 2.65
CA GLN A 148 -6.37 17.42 3.71
C GLN A 148 -6.39 18.87 4.21
N CYS A 149 -6.91 19.80 3.41
CA CYS A 149 -6.98 21.23 3.70
C CYS A 149 -8.43 21.72 3.69
N GLY A 150 -8.73 22.73 4.52
CA GLY A 150 -10.09 23.28 4.64
C GLY A 150 -10.67 23.83 3.32
N GLU A 151 -9.81 24.29 2.42
CA GLU A 151 -10.19 24.67 1.04
C GLU A 151 -10.73 23.48 0.24
N GLU A 152 -10.08 22.31 0.32
CA GLU A 152 -10.47 21.10 -0.41
C GLU A 152 -11.84 20.58 0.05
N VAL A 153 -12.15 20.72 1.35
CA VAL A 153 -13.44 20.32 1.93
C VAL A 153 -14.61 21.08 1.27
N LYS A 154 -14.40 22.33 0.82
CA LYS A 154 -15.44 23.12 0.14
C LYS A 154 -15.88 22.47 -1.18
N TYR A 155 -15.02 21.64 -1.77
CA TYR A 155 -15.27 20.93 -3.01
C TYR A 155 -15.76 19.49 -2.80
N ALA A 156 -15.95 19.05 -1.55
CA ALA A 156 -16.37 17.69 -1.23
C ALA A 156 -17.77 17.32 -1.79
N ASN A 157 -18.62 18.32 -2.05
CA ASN A 157 -19.95 18.15 -2.65
C ASN A 157 -19.96 18.29 -4.18
N LEU A 158 -18.81 18.62 -4.81
CA LEU A 158 -18.72 18.68 -6.26
C LEU A 158 -18.58 17.28 -6.85
N ASP A 159 -18.93 17.18 -8.14
CA ASP A 159 -18.68 16.00 -8.95
C ASP A 159 -17.17 15.76 -9.09
N LEU A 160 -16.62 14.95 -8.18
CA LEU A 160 -15.19 14.66 -8.11
C LEU A 160 -14.65 14.06 -9.40
N HIS A 161 -15.48 13.46 -10.26
CA HIS A 161 -15.05 12.94 -11.57
C HIS A 161 -14.58 14.04 -12.53
N LYS A 162 -15.07 15.27 -12.35
CA LYS A 162 -14.74 16.41 -13.22
C LYS A 162 -13.55 17.23 -12.72
N PHE A 163 -13.25 17.15 -11.42
CA PHE A 163 -12.28 18.04 -10.77
C PHE A 163 -11.12 17.31 -10.11
N ALA A 164 -11.24 16.01 -9.85
CA ALA A 164 -10.15 15.25 -9.25
C ALA A 164 -9.05 14.98 -10.27
N THR A 165 -7.81 15.10 -9.81
CA THR A 165 -6.63 14.69 -10.57
C THR A 165 -6.27 13.24 -10.24
N ALA A 166 -5.44 12.61 -11.07
CA ALA A 166 -4.85 11.29 -10.79
C ALA A 166 -3.88 11.28 -9.58
N GLY A 167 -3.68 12.42 -8.92
CA GLY A 167 -2.78 12.56 -7.80
C GLY A 167 -1.32 12.77 -8.18
N GLY A 168 -0.47 12.83 -7.15
CA GLY A 168 0.97 12.84 -7.27
C GLY A 168 1.57 11.48 -6.92
N GLY A 169 2.79 11.23 -7.38
CA GLY A 169 3.57 10.08 -6.96
C GLY A 169 5.01 10.42 -6.66
N PHE A 170 5.79 9.40 -6.32
CA PHE A 170 7.18 9.50 -5.89
C PHE A 170 8.01 8.40 -6.56
N GLY A 171 9.33 8.58 -6.64
CA GLY A 171 10.26 7.57 -7.13
C GLY A 171 10.41 6.39 -6.17
N PRO A 172 10.89 5.22 -6.63
CA PRO A 172 11.15 4.08 -5.75
C PRO A 172 12.27 4.40 -4.75
N VAL A 173 12.15 3.89 -3.52
CA VAL A 173 13.19 4.06 -2.48
C VAL A 173 14.35 3.08 -2.63
N ALA A 174 14.13 1.95 -3.32
CA ALA A 174 15.16 0.98 -3.68
C ALA A 174 15.46 1.06 -5.19
N ASP A 175 16.71 0.85 -5.58
CA ASP A 175 17.13 0.90 -6.98
C ASP A 175 16.36 -0.10 -7.86
N ASN A 176 16.13 -1.29 -7.31
CA ASN A 176 15.45 -2.43 -7.95
C ASN A 176 14.01 -2.64 -7.45
N GLY A 177 13.38 -1.59 -6.93
CA GLY A 177 12.03 -1.61 -6.39
C GLY A 177 11.04 -0.67 -7.10
N TYR A 178 9.88 -0.51 -6.49
CA TYR A 178 8.76 0.28 -6.99
C TYR A 178 8.29 1.34 -6.00
N GLY A 179 7.88 2.49 -6.52
CA GLY A 179 7.10 3.50 -5.80
C GLY A 179 5.67 3.53 -6.34
N VAL A 180 4.67 3.40 -5.45
CA VAL A 180 3.26 3.40 -5.84
C VAL A 180 2.46 4.34 -4.95
N SER A 181 1.98 5.45 -5.52
CA SER A 181 0.97 6.28 -4.86
C SER A 181 -0.41 5.91 -5.39
N TYR A 182 -1.44 5.99 -4.55
CA TYR A 182 -2.82 5.80 -5.00
C TYR A 182 -3.81 6.74 -4.32
N ILE A 183 -4.88 7.05 -5.04
CA ILE A 183 -5.98 7.90 -4.58
C ILE A 183 -7.30 7.17 -4.79
N ILE A 184 -8.19 7.30 -3.81
CA ILE A 184 -9.57 6.88 -3.90
C ILE A 184 -10.42 8.12 -4.17
N ILE A 185 -11.01 8.21 -5.37
CA ILE A 185 -11.76 9.37 -5.85
C ILE A 185 -13.24 9.00 -5.91
N GLY A 186 -14.09 9.80 -5.25
CA GLY A 186 -15.53 9.52 -5.23
C GLY A 186 -15.85 8.15 -4.64
N GLU A 187 -16.82 7.45 -5.23
CA GLU A 187 -17.30 6.14 -4.78
C GLU A 187 -16.78 4.97 -5.62
N ASP A 188 -16.35 5.22 -6.85
CA ASP A 188 -16.18 4.25 -7.93
C ASP A 188 -14.88 4.43 -8.75
N MET A 189 -14.04 5.42 -8.40
CA MET A 189 -12.79 5.68 -9.10
C MET A 189 -11.56 5.50 -8.20
N LEU A 190 -10.54 4.84 -8.75
CA LEU A 190 -9.24 4.65 -8.14
C LEU A 190 -8.16 5.16 -9.11
N SER A 191 -7.12 5.79 -8.60
CA SER A 191 -5.96 6.16 -9.43
C SER A 191 -4.67 5.70 -8.78
N PHE A 192 -3.72 5.24 -9.59
CA PHE A 192 -2.41 4.80 -9.17
C PHE A 192 -1.32 5.48 -9.99
N HIS A 193 -0.27 5.90 -9.32
CA HIS A 193 0.95 6.40 -9.92
C HIS A 193 2.10 5.47 -9.59
N ILE A 194 2.66 4.82 -10.62
CA ILE A 194 3.66 3.76 -10.50
C ILE A 194 5.00 4.26 -11.03
N SER A 195 6.06 4.07 -10.26
CA SER A 195 7.43 4.43 -10.62
C SER A 195 8.39 3.27 -10.38
N SER A 196 9.41 3.21 -11.23
CA SER A 196 10.57 2.31 -11.13
C SER A 196 11.75 2.97 -11.84
N LYS A 197 12.98 2.54 -11.55
CA LYS A 197 14.17 3.10 -12.23
C LYS A 197 14.39 2.40 -13.57
N HIS A 198 14.68 3.16 -14.62
CA HIS A 198 15.04 2.60 -15.94
C HIS A 198 16.32 1.75 -15.90
N SER A 199 17.23 2.03 -14.97
CA SER A 199 18.47 1.28 -14.78
C SER A 199 18.28 -0.11 -14.16
N ALA A 200 17.10 -0.42 -13.61
CA ALA A 200 16.83 -1.70 -12.97
C ALA A 200 16.13 -2.67 -13.92
N HIS A 201 16.88 -3.67 -14.39
CA HIS A 201 16.42 -4.68 -15.34
C HIS A 201 15.24 -5.55 -14.85
N ASN A 202 15.05 -5.67 -13.54
CA ASN A 202 13.97 -6.47 -12.94
C ASN A 202 12.66 -5.69 -12.76
N THR A 203 12.61 -4.40 -13.09
CA THR A 203 11.42 -3.56 -12.83
C THR A 203 10.90 -2.89 -14.09
N SER A 204 9.57 -2.74 -14.17
CA SER A 204 8.92 -1.95 -15.23
C SER A 204 7.66 -1.30 -14.67
N SER A 205 7.59 0.04 -14.68
CA SER A 205 6.40 0.75 -14.19
C SER A 205 5.14 0.35 -14.99
N VAL A 206 5.29 0.14 -16.30
CA VAL A 206 4.20 -0.32 -17.18
C VAL A 206 3.85 -1.77 -16.89
N GLY A 207 4.85 -2.64 -16.70
CA GLY A 207 4.61 -4.04 -16.35
C GLY A 207 3.85 -4.18 -15.02
N LEU A 208 4.27 -3.46 -13.97
CA LEU A 208 3.56 -3.49 -12.69
C LEU A 208 2.17 -2.86 -12.80
N ARG A 209 1.96 -1.84 -13.63
CA ARG A 209 0.62 -1.28 -13.91
C ARG A 209 -0.31 -2.37 -14.46
N ASP A 210 0.16 -3.17 -15.41
CA ASP A 210 -0.63 -4.23 -16.03
C ASP A 210 -0.93 -5.36 -15.02
N ASP A 211 0.03 -5.69 -14.15
CA ASP A 211 -0.19 -6.61 -13.03
C ASP A 211 -1.20 -6.05 -12.00
N ILE A 212 -1.21 -4.74 -11.74
CA ILE A 212 -2.22 -4.08 -10.90
C ILE A 212 -3.60 -4.16 -11.55
N VAL A 213 -3.73 -3.89 -12.85
CA VAL A 213 -5.00 -4.04 -13.60
C VAL A 213 -5.53 -5.45 -13.44
N LYS A 214 -4.71 -6.47 -13.72
CA LYS A 214 -5.12 -7.87 -13.58
C LYS A 214 -5.50 -8.20 -12.13
N SER A 215 -4.80 -7.65 -11.15
CA SER A 215 -5.09 -7.88 -9.73
C SER A 215 -6.40 -7.22 -9.30
N LEU A 216 -6.71 -6.01 -9.82
CA LEU A 216 -8.00 -5.35 -9.62
C LEU A 216 -9.14 -6.14 -10.27
N GLU A 217 -8.93 -6.71 -11.46
CA GLU A 217 -9.92 -7.56 -12.12
C GLU A 217 -10.23 -8.81 -11.30
N ASP A 218 -9.19 -9.55 -10.87
CA ASP A 218 -9.37 -10.77 -10.09
C ASP A 218 -9.97 -10.51 -8.71
N MET A 219 -9.57 -9.43 -8.03
CA MET A 219 -10.20 -9.02 -6.78
C MET A 219 -11.63 -8.50 -6.99
N GLY A 220 -11.93 -7.97 -8.18
CA GLY A 220 -13.28 -7.60 -8.59
C GLY A 220 -14.25 -8.78 -8.66
N LEU A 221 -13.77 -9.99 -8.97
CA LEU A 221 -14.59 -11.21 -8.93
C LEU A 221 -15.05 -11.56 -7.51
N LEU A 222 -14.29 -11.16 -6.48
CA LEU A 222 -14.72 -11.32 -5.09
C LEU A 222 -15.88 -10.39 -4.73
N LEU A 223 -16.08 -9.29 -5.46
CA LEU A 223 -17.16 -8.32 -5.22
C LEU A 223 -18.52 -8.77 -5.79
N GLN A 224 -18.55 -9.82 -6.63
CA GLN A 224 -19.73 -10.25 -7.39
C GLN A 224 -20.56 -11.34 -6.67
N GLY A 225 -20.96 -11.09 -5.43
CA GLY A 225 -21.85 -12.01 -4.69
C GLY A 225 -22.50 -11.36 -3.49
#